data_AF-A0A3E0VAQ4-F1
#
_entry.id   AF-A0A3E0VAQ4-F1
#
_cell.length_a   1.000
_cell.length_b   1.000
_cell.length_c   1.000
_cell.angle_alpha   90.00
_cell.angle_beta   90.00
_cell.angle_gamma   90.00
#
_symmetry.space_group_name_H-M   'P 1'
#
loop_
_entity.id
_entity.type
_entity.pdbx_description
1 polymer ?
#
loop_
_entity_poly.entity_id
_entity_poly.type
_entity_poly.pdbx_seq_one_letter_code
_entity_poly.pdbx_strand_id
1 'polypeptide(L)'
;MKEREPWARRRWSFTANQDTGEYRGGKNLPHPDATTQFVEAKFELGENTAATLRKGDAVIVVGREHTASWGPDRAKSYGRVVEADHIGVDLSRATTSGK
;
A
#
# COMPACT_ATOMS: atom_id res chain seq x y z
N MET A 1 23.74 10.06 -16.17
CA MET A 1 22.83 8.95 -15.79
C MET A 1 23.06 8.70 -14.31
N LYS A 2 22.18 9.16 -13.40
CA LYS A 2 22.36 8.90 -11.96
C LYS A 2 22.01 7.43 -11.72
N GLU A 3 23.01 6.64 -11.38
CA GLU A 3 22.85 5.26 -10.94
C GLU A 3 21.86 5.23 -9.77
N ARG A 4 20.75 4.51 -9.93
CA ARG A 4 19.81 4.30 -8.81
C ARG A 4 20.50 3.40 -7.80
N GLU A 5 20.58 3.87 -6.57
CA GLU A 5 21.19 3.17 -5.44
C GLU A 5 20.74 1.70 -5.37
N PRO A 6 21.62 0.75 -4.98
CA PRO A 6 21.33 -0.69 -5.00
C PRO A 6 20.06 -1.10 -4.25
N TRP A 7 19.69 -0.39 -3.17
CA TRP A 7 18.47 -0.65 -2.40
C TRP A 7 17.19 -0.30 -3.17
N ALA A 8 17.24 0.61 -4.14
CA ALA A 8 16.09 1.00 -4.94
C ALA A 8 15.63 -0.09 -5.91
N ARG A 9 16.46 -1.13 -6.15
CA ARG A 9 16.14 -2.25 -7.04
C ARG A 9 15.31 -3.35 -6.38
N ARG A 10 15.21 -3.36 -5.04
CA ARG A 10 14.37 -4.29 -4.28
C ARG A 10 13.29 -3.53 -3.52
N ARG A 11 12.58 -2.65 -4.22
CA ARG A 11 11.45 -1.90 -3.66
C ARG A 11 10.25 -2.14 -4.55
N TRP A 12 9.21 -2.71 -3.97
CA TRP A 12 7.88 -2.76 -4.57
C TRP A 12 7.03 -1.66 -3.98
N SER A 13 6.19 -1.04 -4.81
CA SER A 13 5.25 -0.01 -4.36
C SER A 13 3.86 -0.27 -4.92
N PHE A 14 2.84 -0.04 -4.10
CA PHE A 14 1.45 -0.11 -4.52
C PHE A 14 0.62 0.92 -3.75
N THR A 15 -0.62 1.07 -4.18
CA THR A 15 -1.58 1.96 -3.55
C THR A 15 -2.64 1.12 -2.86
N ALA A 16 -2.88 1.38 -1.58
CA ALA A 16 -3.95 0.78 -0.81
C ALA A 16 -5.09 1.80 -0.65
N ASN A 17 -6.30 1.41 -1.06
CA ASN A 17 -7.51 2.20 -0.85
C ASN A 17 -8.21 1.72 0.42
N GLN A 18 -8.46 2.65 1.31
CA GLN A 18 -9.21 2.41 2.53
C GLN A 18 -10.65 2.88 2.30
N ASP A 19 -11.49 1.95 1.89
CA ASP A 19 -12.92 2.15 1.78
C ASP A 19 -13.51 2.16 3.20
N THR A 20 -13.91 3.35 3.64
CA THR A 20 -14.49 3.57 4.96
C THR A 20 -15.99 3.86 4.82
N GLY A 21 -16.68 3.79 5.94
CA GLY A 21 -18.10 4.11 6.01
C GLY A 21 -18.54 4.22 7.45
N GLU A 22 -19.80 4.56 7.63
CA GLU A 22 -20.40 4.72 8.95
C GLU A 22 -21.67 3.88 9.08
N TYR A 23 -21.89 3.35 10.28
CA TYR A 23 -23.09 2.58 10.56
C TYR A 23 -24.21 3.51 11.04
N ARG A 24 -25.26 3.66 10.23
CA ARG A 24 -26.42 4.51 10.54
C ARG A 24 -27.72 3.79 10.20
N GLY A 25 -28.67 3.79 11.14
CA GLY A 25 -30.01 3.24 10.92
C GLY A 25 -30.03 1.76 10.50
N GLY A 26 -29.13 0.93 11.05
CA GLY A 26 -29.09 -0.49 10.74
C GLY A 26 -28.29 -0.87 9.48
N LYS A 27 -27.68 0.10 8.79
CA LYS A 27 -26.97 -0.11 7.52
C LYS A 27 -25.55 0.49 7.58
N ASN A 28 -24.62 -0.15 6.89
CA ASN A 28 -23.31 0.44 6.61
C ASN A 28 -23.47 1.39 5.40
N LEU A 29 -23.11 2.66 5.59
CA LEU A 29 -23.12 3.69 4.55
C LEU A 29 -21.67 3.98 4.15
N PRO A 30 -21.25 3.64 2.92
CA PRO A 30 -19.89 3.92 2.47
C PRO A 30 -19.68 5.43 2.30
N HIS A 31 -18.48 5.91 2.66
CA HIS A 31 -18.06 7.26 2.30
C HIS A 31 -17.80 7.35 0.78
N PRO A 32 -18.05 8.51 0.15
CA PRO A 32 -17.91 8.67 -1.30
C PRO A 32 -16.44 8.60 -1.76
N ASP A 33 -15.51 9.00 -0.90
CA ASP A 33 -14.09 9.12 -1.22
C ASP A 33 -13.26 8.18 -0.34
N ALA A 34 -12.52 7.28 -0.98
CA ALA A 34 -11.59 6.40 -0.30
C ALA A 34 -10.35 7.17 0.16
N THR A 35 -9.80 6.81 1.32
CA THR A 35 -8.48 7.28 1.70
C THR A 35 -7.42 6.44 1.01
N THR A 36 -6.60 7.09 0.19
CA THR A 36 -5.55 6.44 -0.59
C THR A 36 -4.21 6.52 0.13
N GLN A 37 -3.56 5.39 0.36
CA GLN A 37 -2.24 5.29 0.98
C GLN A 37 -1.21 4.71 0.00
N PHE A 38 -0.05 5.35 -0.09
CA PHE A 38 1.10 4.79 -0.82
C PHE A 38 1.87 3.87 0.10
N VAL A 39 2.15 2.66 -0.35
CA VAL A 39 2.85 1.64 0.44
C VAL A 39 4.14 1.25 -0.27
N GLU A 40 5.23 1.16 0.50
CA GLU A 40 6.52 0.66 0.05
C GLU A 40 6.88 -0.62 0.81
N ALA A 41 7.19 -1.68 0.07
CA ALA A 41 7.73 -2.92 0.59
C ALA A 41 9.16 -3.09 0.06
N LYS A 42 10.13 -3.26 0.97
CA LYS A 42 11.55 -3.38 0.63
C LYS A 42 12.03 -4.82 0.71
N PHE A 43 13.11 -5.12 0.01
CA PHE A 43 13.83 -6.39 0.02
C PHE A 43 12.90 -7.59 -0.22
N GLU A 44 13.07 -8.66 0.57
CA GLU A 44 12.33 -9.91 0.43
C GLU A 44 10.82 -9.72 0.65
N LEU A 45 10.41 -8.76 1.50
CA LEU A 45 8.98 -8.42 1.65
C LEU A 45 8.40 -7.88 0.33
N GLY A 46 9.16 -7.04 -0.39
CA GLY A 46 8.76 -6.53 -1.70
C GLY A 46 8.60 -7.64 -2.75
N GLU A 47 9.55 -8.58 -2.80
CA GLU A 47 9.52 -9.72 -3.71
C GLU A 47 8.35 -10.67 -3.40
N ASN A 48 8.10 -10.96 -2.13
CA ASN A 48 6.96 -11.79 -1.72
C ASN A 48 5.63 -11.09 -2.02
N THR A 49 5.54 -9.78 -1.75
CA THR A 49 4.36 -8.97 -2.04
C THR A 49 4.02 -9.02 -3.53
N ALA A 50 5.03 -8.85 -4.39
CA ALA A 50 4.92 -8.95 -5.84
C ALA A 50 4.34 -10.28 -6.32
N ALA A 51 4.86 -11.37 -5.75
CA ALA A 51 4.48 -12.72 -6.14
C ALA A 51 3.07 -13.06 -5.67
N THR A 52 2.71 -12.65 -4.45
CA THR A 52 1.46 -13.00 -3.77
C THR A 52 0.29 -12.13 -4.18
N LEU A 53 0.42 -10.80 -4.14
CA LEU A 53 -0.73 -9.91 -4.27
C LEU A 53 -1.14 -9.68 -5.72
N ARG A 54 -2.44 -9.45 -5.90
CA ARG A 54 -3.08 -9.01 -7.14
C ARG A 54 -3.92 -7.76 -6.88
N LYS A 55 -4.21 -7.03 -7.94
CA LYS A 55 -5.08 -5.84 -7.86
C LYS A 55 -6.45 -6.26 -7.33
N GLY A 56 -6.91 -5.58 -6.27
CA GLY A 56 -8.20 -5.84 -5.64
C GLY A 56 -8.13 -6.72 -4.40
N ASP A 57 -6.98 -7.33 -4.11
CA ASP A 57 -6.81 -8.09 -2.86
C ASP A 57 -6.98 -7.17 -1.65
N ALA A 58 -7.80 -7.61 -0.70
CA ALA A 58 -7.88 -6.97 0.60
C ALA A 58 -6.61 -7.29 1.39
N VAL A 59 -5.99 -6.26 1.96
CA VAL A 59 -4.71 -6.39 2.67
C VAL A 59 -4.71 -5.65 3.99
N ILE A 60 -3.90 -6.17 4.91
CA ILE A 60 -3.48 -5.48 6.14
C ILE A 60 -2.03 -5.07 5.95
N VAL A 61 -1.73 -3.80 6.21
CA VAL A 61 -0.38 -3.24 6.15
C VAL A 61 -0.04 -2.65 7.50
N VAL A 62 1.12 -3.04 8.04
CA VAL A 62 1.70 -2.45 9.26
C VAL A 62 3.07 -1.89 8.90
N GLY A 63 3.32 -0.64 9.29
CA GLY A 63 4.57 0.03 8.96
C GLY A 63 4.65 1.43 9.53
N ARG A 64 5.68 2.18 9.11
CA ARG A 64 5.93 3.56 9.54
C ARG A 64 5.54 4.52 8.43
N GLU A 65 4.71 5.49 8.75
CA GLU A 65 4.37 6.57 7.83
C GLU A 65 5.49 7.62 7.80
N HIS A 66 5.90 8.05 6.61
CA HIS A 66 6.78 9.20 6.41
C HIS A 66 6.31 10.05 5.24
N THR A 67 6.73 11.32 5.21
CA THR A 67 6.48 12.21 4.08
C THR A 67 7.59 12.03 3.05
N ALA A 68 7.23 11.74 1.81
CA ALA A 68 8.14 11.68 0.69
C ALA A 68 7.81 12.80 -0.32
N SER A 69 8.83 13.23 -1.06
CA SER A 69 8.66 14.12 -2.21
C SER A 69 9.18 13.47 -3.48
N TRP A 70 8.46 13.59 -4.58
CA TRP A 70 8.86 13.06 -5.88
C TRP A 70 8.56 14.04 -7.01
N GLY A 71 9.22 13.86 -8.15
CA GLY A 71 9.14 14.77 -9.30
C GLY A 71 10.34 15.74 -9.38
N PRO A 72 10.44 16.50 -10.49
CA PRO A 72 11.52 17.47 -10.68
C PRO A 72 11.38 18.64 -9.69
N ASP A 73 12.47 19.34 -9.37
CA ASP A 73 12.48 20.37 -8.31
C ASP A 73 11.43 21.48 -8.51
N ARG A 74 11.11 21.84 -9.75
CA ARG A 74 10.09 22.86 -10.08
C ARG A 74 8.65 22.34 -10.01
N ALA A 75 8.44 21.03 -9.82
CA ALA A 75 7.13 20.37 -9.73
C ALA A 75 7.18 19.20 -8.73
N LYS A 76 7.76 19.44 -7.55
CA LYS A 76 7.77 18.45 -6.46
C LYS A 76 6.35 18.21 -5.97
N SER A 77 5.92 16.96 -6.05
CA SER A 77 4.76 16.46 -5.32
C SER A 77 5.23 15.97 -3.96
N TYR A 78 4.37 16.12 -2.95
CA TYR A 78 4.58 15.60 -1.61
C TYR A 78 3.44 14.67 -1.28
N GLY A 79 3.73 13.60 -0.56
CA GLY A 79 2.70 12.70 -0.07
C GLY A 79 3.20 11.79 1.03
N ARG A 80 2.24 11.14 1.71
CA ARG A 80 2.52 10.20 2.77
C ARG A 80 2.75 8.82 2.19
N VAL A 81 3.76 8.15 2.70
CA VAL A 81 4.17 6.81 2.31
C VAL A 81 4.28 5.97 3.56
N VAL A 82 3.64 4.81 3.56
CA VAL A 82 3.82 3.77 4.56
C VAL A 82 4.97 2.88 4.12
N GLU A 83 6.09 2.95 4.83
CA GLU A 83 7.15 1.95 4.72
C GLU A 83 6.73 0.71 5.52
N ALA A 84 6.36 -0.35 4.81
CA ALA A 84 5.79 -1.54 5.40
C ALA A 84 6.85 -2.41 6.09
N ASP A 85 6.56 -2.81 7.32
CA ASP A 85 7.26 -3.86 8.05
C ASP A 85 6.53 -5.22 7.87
N HIS A 86 5.20 -5.20 7.72
CA HIS A 86 4.37 -6.39 7.47
C HIS A 86 3.26 -6.12 6.46
N ILE A 87 3.00 -7.11 5.61
CA ILE A 87 1.88 -7.12 4.66
C ILE A 87 1.25 -8.52 4.71
N GLY A 88 -0.08 -8.57 4.84
CA GLY A 88 -0.84 -9.82 4.82
C GLY A 88 -2.13 -9.67 4.03
N VAL A 89 -2.59 -10.76 3.42
CA VAL A 89 -3.93 -10.83 2.83
C VAL A 89 -4.96 -10.85 3.97
N ASP A 90 -5.98 -10.01 3.86
CA ASP A 90 -7.08 -9.97 4.81
C ASP A 90 -8.08 -11.10 4.52
N LEU A 91 -7.99 -12.16 5.32
CA LEU A 91 -8.87 -13.33 5.20
C LEU A 91 -10.33 -13.06 5.58
N SER A 92 -10.67 -11.89 6.13
CA SER A 92 -12.07 -11.49 6.30
C SER A 92 -12.76 -11.18 4.96
N ARG A 93 -11.97 -10.96 3.90
CA ARG A 93 -12.44 -10.58 2.55
C ARG A 93 -11.86 -11.44 1.42
N ALA A 94 -10.99 -12.39 1.75
CA ALA A 94 -10.36 -13.28 0.80
C ALA A 94 -10.40 -14.74 1.26
N THR A 95 -10.53 -15.66 0.31
CA THR A 95 -10.22 -17.08 0.52
C THR A 95 -8.79 -17.35 0.05
N THR A 96 -7.99 -18.00 0.88
CA THR A 96 -6.62 -18.38 0.51
C THR A 96 -6.60 -19.82 0.02
N SER A 97 -6.06 -20.08 -1.18
CA SER A 97 -5.64 -21.42 -1.56
C SER A 97 -4.24 -21.63 -1.02
N GLY A 98 -4.15 -22.20 0.18
CA GLY A 98 -2.88 -22.70 0.71
C GLY A 98 -2.26 -23.70 -0.27
N LYS A 99 -0.95 -23.59 -0.49
CA LYS A 99 -0.18 -24.65 -1.10
C LYS A 99 0.40 -25.53 0.00
#